data_AF-J3LGM6-F1
#
_entry.id   AF-J3LGM6-F1
#
_cell.length_a   1.000
_cell.length_b   1.000
_cell.length_c   1.000
_cell.angle_alpha   90.00
_cell.angle_beta   90.00
_cell.angle_gamma   90.00
#
_symmetry.space_group_name_H-M   'P 1'
#
loop_
_entity.id
_entity.type
_entity.pdbx_description
1 polymer ?
#
loop_
_entity_poly.entity_id
_entity_poly.type
_entity_poly.pdbx_seq_one_letter_code
_entity_poly.pdbx_strand_id
1 'polypeptide(L)'
;MRPNEIHSLTQQIMYCYAVNGRSATPAHLWLTGCNGEMATHIQKIPGYDKWMIEKEAKPYLEAFEDCKENLVYLTADAETVLDDLDMSKIYIIGGLVDRNRWKGITLKKAVDQGIQCAKLPIGNYLKMSSSQVLTVNQVFEIMLKFVETRDWKASFFHVIPQRKRGEAEARDDGANVSINDDDAAEWPADEGDLAKGFDEEVDDDDGDDEELQEAETDVAKKKQCIRHENGEAEDASMRPADDHSSGAVAETKPTGGPLPQTEQSKESNGADD
;
A
#
# COMPACT_ATOMS: atom_id res chain seq x y z
N MET A 1 -9.42 1.72 -8.58
CA MET A 1 -10.35 0.68 -8.14
C MET A 1 -11.69 0.91 -8.82
N ARG A 2 -12.44 -0.15 -9.12
CA ARG A 2 -13.83 -0.10 -9.59
C ARG A 2 -14.74 0.34 -8.42
N PRO A 3 -15.97 0.86 -8.65
CA PRO A 3 -16.83 1.32 -7.55
C PRO A 3 -17.17 0.24 -6.49
N ASN A 4 -17.31 -1.02 -6.91
CA ASN A 4 -17.50 -2.16 -5.99
C ASN A 4 -16.23 -2.52 -5.20
N GLU A 5 -15.04 -2.35 -5.78
CA GLU A 5 -13.76 -2.48 -5.07
C GLU A 5 -13.62 -1.37 -3.99
N ILE A 6 -14.02 -0.13 -4.31
CA ILE A 6 -14.06 1.00 -3.35
C ILE A 6 -15.06 0.71 -2.22
N HIS A 7 -16.26 0.21 -2.54
CA HIS A 7 -17.23 -0.19 -1.52
C HIS A 7 -16.67 -1.29 -0.60
N SER A 8 -16.08 -2.35 -1.17
CA SER A 8 -15.47 -3.43 -0.39
C SER A 8 -14.35 -2.91 0.52
N LEU A 9 -13.47 -2.02 0.03
CA LEU A 9 -12.44 -1.40 0.86
C LEU A 9 -13.03 -0.54 1.98
N THR A 10 -14.13 0.17 1.72
CA THR A 10 -14.85 0.98 2.73
C THR A 10 -15.35 0.09 3.88
N GLN A 11 -15.91 -1.08 3.56
CA GLN A 11 -16.36 -2.06 4.57
C GLN A 11 -15.16 -2.68 5.33
N GLN A 12 -14.06 -2.99 4.63
CA GLN A 12 -12.85 -3.53 5.27
C GLN A 12 -12.23 -2.54 6.25
N ILE A 13 -12.20 -1.24 5.92
CA ILE A 13 -11.74 -0.17 6.83
C ILE A 13 -12.67 -0.05 8.05
N MET A 14 -13.98 -0.17 7.87
CA MET A 14 -14.94 -0.20 8.98
C MET A 14 -14.72 -1.41 9.90
N TYR A 15 -14.44 -2.58 9.33
CA TYR A 15 -14.08 -3.77 10.09
C TYR A 15 -12.79 -3.56 10.90
N CYS A 16 -11.74 -2.99 10.29
CA CYS A 16 -10.49 -2.66 10.99
C CYS A 16 -10.75 -1.76 12.22
N TYR A 17 -11.52 -0.68 12.06
CA TYR A 17 -11.85 0.19 13.18
C TYR A 17 -12.63 -0.56 14.28
N ALA A 18 -13.65 -1.32 13.89
CA ALA A 18 -14.51 -2.04 14.83
C ALA A 18 -13.79 -3.15 15.60
N VAL A 19 -12.85 -3.88 14.97
CA VAL A 19 -12.06 -4.91 15.66
C VAL A 19 -10.94 -4.30 16.51
N ASN A 20 -10.34 -3.18 16.07
CA ASN A 20 -9.36 -2.45 16.87
C ASN A 20 -9.95 -1.95 18.20
N GLY A 21 -11.17 -1.38 18.14
CA GLY A 21 -11.91 -0.93 19.33
C GLY A 21 -12.37 -2.03 20.28
N ARG A 22 -12.21 -3.31 19.91
CA ARG A 22 -12.48 -4.48 20.77
C ARG A 22 -11.22 -5.25 21.20
N SER A 23 -10.04 -4.90 20.68
CA SER A 23 -8.79 -5.57 21.06
C SER A 23 -8.39 -5.22 22.50
N ALA A 24 -7.74 -6.16 23.19
CA ALA A 24 -7.13 -5.90 24.49
C ALA A 24 -5.89 -4.99 24.38
N THR A 25 -5.30 -4.88 23.18
CA THR A 25 -4.15 -4.01 22.88
C THR A 25 -4.38 -3.31 21.53
N PRO A 26 -5.25 -2.28 21.46
CA PRO A 26 -5.55 -1.57 20.22
C PRO A 26 -4.30 -0.93 19.59
N ALA A 27 -4.17 -1.07 18.27
CA ALA A 27 -3.14 -0.37 17.50
C ALA A 27 -3.50 1.12 17.30
N HIS A 28 -2.48 1.97 17.21
CA HIS A 28 -2.66 3.34 16.73
C HIS A 28 -2.90 3.31 15.21
N LEU A 29 -4.17 3.25 14.82
CA LEU A 29 -4.58 3.11 13.42
C LEU A 29 -4.57 4.46 12.70
N TRP A 30 -3.92 4.50 11.54
CA TRP A 30 -3.84 5.65 10.65
C TRP A 30 -4.49 5.35 9.29
N LEU A 31 -5.29 6.29 8.79
CA LEU A 31 -5.73 6.33 7.40
C LEU A 31 -4.96 7.45 6.68
N THR A 32 -4.07 7.08 5.75
CA THR A 32 -3.24 8.02 4.98
C THR A 32 -3.55 7.97 3.49
N GLY A 33 -3.36 9.08 2.77
CA GLY A 33 -3.56 9.17 1.34
C GLY A 33 -5.03 9.07 0.90
N CYS A 34 -5.98 9.18 1.83
CA CYS A 34 -7.40 9.07 1.54
C CYS A 34 -7.91 10.33 0.83
N ASN A 35 -8.01 10.27 -0.50
CA ASN A 35 -8.46 11.37 -1.35
C ASN A 35 -9.51 10.91 -2.39
N GLY A 36 -10.03 11.87 -3.18
CA GLY A 36 -10.94 11.62 -4.29
C GLY A 36 -12.22 10.86 -3.91
N GLU A 37 -12.56 9.84 -4.71
CA GLU A 37 -13.71 8.98 -4.47
C GLU A 37 -13.60 8.19 -3.15
N MET A 38 -12.38 7.78 -2.75
CA MET A 38 -12.18 7.00 -1.52
C MET A 38 -12.54 7.81 -0.28
N ALA A 39 -12.06 9.06 -0.20
CA ALA A 39 -12.45 10.00 0.86
C ALA A 39 -13.97 10.22 0.88
N THR A 40 -14.57 10.42 -0.29
CA THR A 40 -16.02 10.62 -0.47
C THR A 40 -16.87 9.42 0.01
N HIS A 41 -16.32 8.19 0.03
CA HIS A 41 -17.01 7.02 0.57
C HIS A 41 -16.78 6.87 2.08
N ILE A 42 -15.53 7.02 2.55
CA ILE A 42 -15.19 6.90 3.98
C ILE A 42 -15.94 7.96 4.82
N GLN A 43 -16.00 9.21 4.35
CA GLN A 43 -16.71 10.31 5.03
C GLN A 43 -18.23 10.11 5.15
N LYS A 44 -18.81 9.15 4.42
CA LYS A 44 -20.24 8.80 4.51
C LYS A 44 -20.54 7.70 5.52
N ILE A 45 -19.52 7.06 6.11
CA ILE A 45 -19.72 6.05 7.15
C ILE A 45 -20.26 6.75 8.41
N PRO A 46 -21.41 6.32 8.97
CA PRO A 46 -21.95 6.93 10.18
C PRO A 46 -20.94 6.94 11.33
N GLY A 47 -20.79 8.10 11.95
CA GLY A 47 -19.87 8.30 13.06
C GLY A 47 -18.39 8.37 12.69
N TYR A 48 -17.98 8.30 11.40
CA TYR A 48 -16.58 8.37 10.97
C TYR A 48 -15.80 9.52 11.61
N ASP A 49 -16.39 10.72 11.66
CA ASP A 49 -15.74 11.90 12.25
C ASP A 49 -15.38 11.68 13.74
N LYS A 50 -16.17 10.89 14.46
CA LYS A 50 -15.97 10.52 15.88
C LYS A 50 -14.99 9.35 16.08
N TRP A 51 -14.55 8.66 15.02
CA TRP A 51 -13.64 7.52 15.16
C TRP A 51 -12.28 7.96 15.72
N MET A 52 -11.82 7.27 16.76
CA MET A 52 -10.56 7.52 17.47
C MET A 52 -9.36 6.92 16.69
N ILE A 53 -9.12 7.46 15.50
CA ILE A 53 -8.03 7.09 14.60
C ILE A 53 -7.49 8.34 13.89
N GLU A 54 -6.23 8.27 13.44
CA GLU A 54 -5.61 9.38 12.71
C GLU A 54 -6.02 9.37 11.23
N LYS A 55 -6.22 10.56 10.67
CA LYS A 55 -6.85 10.77 9.36
C LYS A 55 -6.06 11.83 8.59
N GLU A 56 -5.23 11.42 7.64
CA GLU A 56 -4.35 12.30 6.86
C GLU A 56 -4.62 12.12 5.36
N ALA A 57 -4.81 13.24 4.66
CA ALA A 57 -5.02 13.28 3.21
C ALA A 57 -3.70 13.10 2.45
N LYS A 58 -2.56 13.47 3.05
CA LYS A 58 -1.22 13.24 2.49
C LYS A 58 -0.86 11.74 2.45
N PRO A 59 0.03 11.30 1.54
CA PRO A 59 0.63 9.97 1.58
C PRO A 59 1.42 9.71 2.88
N TYR A 60 1.51 8.44 3.30
CA TYR A 60 2.30 8.03 4.47
C TYR A 60 3.76 8.50 4.46
N LEU A 61 4.39 8.69 3.30
CA LEU A 61 5.77 9.24 3.23
C LEU A 61 5.89 10.68 3.73
N GLU A 62 4.85 11.48 3.56
CA GLU A 62 4.79 12.87 4.04
C GLU A 62 4.22 12.95 5.46
N ALA A 63 3.37 12.00 5.84
CA ALA A 63 2.85 11.89 7.20
C ALA A 63 3.90 11.39 8.22
N PHE A 64 4.90 10.66 7.75
CA PHE A 64 5.95 10.01 8.55
C PHE A 64 7.37 10.33 8.03
N GLU A 65 7.59 11.56 7.53
CA GLU A 65 8.87 11.94 6.91
C GLU A 65 10.06 11.82 7.89
N ASP A 66 9.86 12.22 9.15
CA ASP A 66 10.85 12.17 10.24
C ASP A 66 11.19 10.75 10.74
N CYS A 67 10.51 9.70 10.26
CA CYS A 67 10.70 8.32 10.71
C CYS A 67 10.60 7.29 9.57
N LYS A 68 10.99 7.69 8.36
CA LYS A 68 10.93 6.86 7.13
C LYS A 68 11.59 5.49 7.28
N GLU A 69 12.69 5.39 8.03
CA GLU A 69 13.43 4.14 8.31
C GLU A 69 12.66 3.14 9.20
N ASN A 70 11.57 3.58 9.82
CA ASN A 70 10.65 2.75 10.59
C ASN A 70 9.43 2.28 9.79
N LEU A 71 9.27 2.73 8.54
CA LEU A 71 8.21 2.29 7.64
C LEU A 71 8.51 0.89 7.08
N VAL A 72 7.58 -0.05 7.29
CA VAL A 72 7.61 -1.42 6.74
C VAL A 72 6.33 -1.66 5.94
N TYR A 73 6.44 -1.78 4.62
CA TYR A 73 5.30 -2.08 3.75
C TYR A 73 5.00 -3.58 3.74
N LEU A 74 3.77 -3.95 4.08
CA LEU A 74 3.31 -5.33 4.05
C LEU A 74 2.78 -5.69 2.66
N THR A 75 3.39 -6.69 2.04
CA THR A 75 2.99 -7.20 0.73
C THR A 75 3.37 -8.68 0.58
N ALA A 76 2.48 -9.48 -0.04
CA ALA A 76 2.70 -10.91 -0.26
C ALA A 76 3.88 -11.18 -1.21
N ASP A 77 4.19 -10.24 -2.11
CA ASP A 77 5.25 -10.37 -3.10
C ASP A 77 6.68 -10.18 -2.52
N ALA A 78 6.82 -9.70 -1.28
CA ALA A 78 8.12 -9.42 -0.69
C ALA A 78 8.97 -10.70 -0.49
N GLU A 79 10.29 -10.61 -0.62
CA GLU A 79 11.19 -11.72 -0.31
C GLU A 79 11.25 -11.99 1.21
N THR A 80 11.53 -10.94 1.99
CA THR A 80 11.61 -10.93 3.46
C THR A 80 10.34 -11.42 4.12
N VAL A 81 10.45 -12.42 4.99
CA VAL A 81 9.37 -12.89 5.87
C VAL A 81 9.37 -12.08 7.17
N LEU A 82 8.18 -11.79 7.70
CA LEU A 82 8.00 -11.08 8.96
C LEU A 82 7.93 -12.07 10.13
N ASP A 83 9.03 -12.24 10.87
CA ASP A 83 9.11 -13.21 11.96
C ASP A 83 8.46 -12.71 13.27
N ASP A 84 8.47 -11.41 13.55
CA ASP A 84 7.88 -10.78 14.75
C ASP A 84 7.41 -9.33 14.45
N LEU A 85 6.60 -8.75 15.34
CA LEU A 85 6.17 -7.35 15.29
C LEU A 85 7.02 -6.48 16.25
N ASP A 86 7.92 -5.70 15.65
CA ASP A 86 8.72 -4.67 16.31
C ASP A 86 7.84 -3.43 16.57
N MET A 87 7.60 -3.13 17.84
CA MET A 87 6.74 -2.03 18.28
C MET A 87 7.35 -0.63 18.06
N SER A 88 8.58 -0.54 17.53
CA SER A 88 9.17 0.71 17.04
C SER A 88 8.87 0.97 15.55
N LYS A 89 8.22 0.03 14.83
CA LYS A 89 7.95 0.11 13.39
C LYS A 89 6.51 0.49 13.08
N ILE A 90 6.36 1.13 11.92
CA ILE A 90 5.09 1.57 11.35
C ILE A 90 4.79 0.66 10.16
N TYR A 91 3.85 -0.26 10.35
CA TYR A 91 3.47 -1.25 9.35
C TYR A 91 2.38 -0.70 8.43
N ILE A 92 2.68 -0.64 7.13
CA ILE A 92 1.78 -0.12 6.10
C ILE A 92 1.06 -1.28 5.42
N ILE A 93 -0.27 -1.31 5.52
CA ILE A 93 -1.13 -2.22 4.76
C ILE A 93 -1.60 -1.49 3.49
N GLY A 94 -1.55 -2.15 2.35
CA GLY A 94 -2.04 -1.60 1.08
C GLY A 94 -3.56 -1.44 1.07
N GLY A 95 -4.06 -0.21 1.25
CA GLY A 95 -5.48 0.14 1.13
C GLY A 95 -6.00 0.02 -0.31
N LEU A 96 -6.16 -1.21 -0.79
CA LEU A 96 -6.64 -1.53 -2.13
C LEU A 96 -7.42 -2.85 -2.14
N VAL A 97 -8.37 -2.98 -3.07
CA VAL A 97 -9.05 -4.22 -3.40
C VAL A 97 -8.97 -4.39 -4.92
N ASP A 98 -8.24 -5.39 -5.38
CA ASP A 98 -7.99 -5.62 -6.82
C ASP A 98 -8.19 -7.09 -7.24
N ARG A 99 -8.43 -8.00 -6.28
CA ARG A 99 -8.43 -9.46 -6.42
C ARG A 99 -7.08 -10.05 -6.92
N ASN A 100 -5.95 -9.46 -6.51
CA ASN A 100 -4.58 -9.83 -6.94
C ASN A 100 -4.36 -9.73 -8.47
N ARG A 101 -5.07 -8.79 -9.10
CA ARG A 101 -4.90 -8.42 -10.52
C ARG A 101 -3.63 -7.61 -10.77
N TRP A 102 -3.12 -6.92 -9.75
CA TRP A 102 -1.95 -6.03 -9.82
C TRP A 102 -0.78 -6.56 -8.99
N LYS A 103 -0.39 -7.81 -9.25
CA LYS A 103 0.76 -8.50 -8.64
C LYS A 103 2.00 -7.59 -8.61
N GLY A 104 2.68 -7.49 -7.47
CA GLY A 104 3.88 -6.66 -7.29
C GLY A 104 3.66 -5.15 -7.20
N ILE A 105 2.45 -4.60 -7.36
CA ILE A 105 2.23 -3.14 -7.39
C ILE A 105 2.65 -2.44 -6.08
N THR A 106 2.39 -3.09 -4.94
CA THR A 106 2.74 -2.60 -3.60
C THR A 106 4.22 -2.75 -3.31
N LEU A 107 4.81 -3.90 -3.67
CA LEU A 107 6.25 -4.13 -3.57
C LEU A 107 7.03 -3.11 -4.40
N LYS A 108 6.66 -2.93 -5.67
CA LYS A 108 7.28 -1.92 -6.53
C LYS A 108 7.15 -0.53 -5.93
N LYS A 109 5.96 -0.14 -5.47
CA LYS A 109 5.76 1.18 -4.84
C LYS A 109 6.68 1.39 -3.63
N ALA A 110 6.85 0.39 -2.78
CA ALA A 110 7.71 0.47 -1.60
C ALA A 110 9.21 0.47 -1.94
N VAL A 111 9.63 -0.30 -2.96
CA VAL A 111 11.00 -0.30 -3.49
C VAL A 111 11.35 1.02 -4.18
N ASP A 112 10.49 1.53 -5.06
CA ASP A 112 10.65 2.84 -5.74
C ASP A 112 10.72 3.99 -4.71
N GLN A 113 10.12 3.81 -3.53
CA GLN A 113 10.16 4.76 -2.41
C GLN A 113 11.35 4.56 -1.46
N GLY A 114 12.08 3.45 -1.54
CA GLY A 114 13.19 3.11 -0.65
C GLY A 114 12.74 2.97 0.81
N ILE A 115 11.70 2.16 1.07
CA ILE A 115 11.25 1.75 2.41
C ILE A 115 11.30 0.22 2.56
N GLN A 116 11.27 -0.27 3.80
CA GLN A 116 11.37 -1.71 4.06
C GLN A 116 10.12 -2.46 3.57
N CYS A 117 10.26 -3.73 3.20
CA CYS A 117 9.17 -4.58 2.71
C CYS A 117 9.20 -5.93 3.44
N ALA A 118 8.03 -6.47 3.78
CA ALA A 118 7.91 -7.83 4.34
C ALA A 118 6.58 -8.49 4.00
N LYS A 119 6.55 -9.84 3.99
CA LYS A 119 5.33 -10.66 3.89
C LYS A 119 5.03 -11.36 5.21
N LEU A 120 3.74 -11.57 5.50
CA LEU A 120 3.32 -12.41 6.62
C LEU A 120 3.78 -13.87 6.42
N PRO A 121 4.16 -14.62 7.46
CA PRO A 121 4.69 -15.98 7.36
C PRO A 121 3.63 -17.06 7.05
N ILE A 122 2.55 -16.72 6.33
CA ILE A 122 1.36 -17.57 6.09
C ILE A 122 1.75 -18.96 5.57
N GLY A 123 2.65 -19.03 4.58
CA GLY A 123 3.09 -20.28 3.95
C GLY A 123 3.83 -21.25 4.87
N ASN A 124 4.30 -20.80 6.04
CA ASN A 124 4.94 -21.66 7.04
C ASN A 124 3.91 -22.46 7.87
N TYR A 125 2.66 -21.99 7.92
CA TYR A 125 1.60 -22.55 8.78
C TYR A 125 0.35 -23.01 8.02
N LEU A 126 0.08 -22.43 6.84
CA LEU A 126 -1.09 -22.73 6.02
C LEU A 126 -0.71 -23.00 4.56
N LYS A 127 -0.93 -24.25 4.14
CA LYS A 127 -1.14 -24.59 2.74
C LYS A 127 -2.56 -24.21 2.38
N MET A 128 -2.76 -23.03 1.78
CA MET A 128 -4.07 -22.64 1.25
C MET A 128 -4.24 -23.20 -0.17
N SER A 129 -5.46 -23.58 -0.53
CA SER A 129 -5.84 -23.99 -1.90
C SER A 129 -5.92 -22.79 -2.86
N SER A 130 -6.15 -21.59 -2.31
CA SER A 130 -6.23 -20.31 -3.02
C SER A 130 -4.98 -19.44 -2.84
N SER A 131 -4.96 -18.28 -3.50
CA SER A 131 -3.92 -17.25 -3.35
C SER A 131 -3.58 -16.93 -1.88
N GLN A 132 -2.29 -16.65 -1.62
CA GLN A 132 -1.80 -16.17 -0.30
C GLN A 132 -1.97 -14.64 -0.09
N VAL A 133 -2.63 -13.94 -1.02
CA VAL A 133 -3.02 -12.54 -0.85
C VAL A 133 -4.30 -12.46 -0.03
N LEU A 134 -4.21 -11.85 1.16
CA LEU A 134 -5.31 -11.62 2.10
C LEU A 134 -5.94 -10.24 1.91
N THR A 135 -7.15 -10.04 2.44
CA THR A 135 -7.82 -8.73 2.44
C THR A 135 -7.24 -7.76 3.48
N VAL A 136 -7.52 -6.47 3.35
CA VAL A 136 -6.99 -5.42 4.24
C VAL A 136 -7.36 -5.68 5.69
N ASN A 137 -8.62 -6.07 5.94
CA ASN A 137 -9.10 -6.40 7.28
C ASN A 137 -8.46 -7.69 7.84
N GLN A 138 -8.22 -8.71 7.01
CA GLN A 138 -7.55 -9.93 7.46
C GLN A 138 -6.11 -9.67 7.87
N VAL A 139 -5.33 -8.92 7.09
CA VAL A 139 -3.96 -8.55 7.44
C VAL A 139 -3.93 -7.78 8.76
N PHE A 140 -4.82 -6.79 8.92
CA PHE A 140 -4.91 -5.97 10.14
C PHE A 140 -5.30 -6.79 11.38
N GLU A 141 -6.30 -7.65 11.26
CA GLU A 141 -6.76 -8.49 12.37
C GLU A 141 -5.73 -9.55 12.77
N ILE A 142 -5.04 -10.16 11.79
CA ILE A 142 -3.91 -11.07 12.05
C ILE A 142 -2.82 -10.36 12.85
N MET A 143 -2.50 -9.10 12.50
CA MET A 143 -1.52 -8.32 13.26
C MET A 143 -1.97 -8.06 14.70
N LEU A 144 -3.21 -7.61 14.92
CA LEU A 144 -3.75 -7.42 16.28
C LEU A 144 -3.71 -8.74 17.08
N LYS A 145 -4.13 -9.85 16.49
CA LYS A 145 -4.06 -11.16 17.14
C LYS A 145 -2.65 -11.62 17.39
N PHE A 146 -1.67 -11.28 16.56
CA PHE A 146 -0.28 -11.58 16.82
C PHE A 146 0.33 -10.72 17.93
N VAL A 147 -0.11 -9.46 18.09
CA VAL A 147 0.22 -8.63 19.28
C VAL A 147 -0.30 -9.28 20.56
N GLU A 148 -1.52 -9.84 20.53
CA GLU A 148 -2.16 -10.52 21.67
C GLU A 148 -1.55 -11.90 21.97
N THR A 149 -1.22 -12.72 20.96
CA THR A 149 -0.76 -14.12 21.16
C THR A 149 0.75 -14.34 21.08
N ARG A 150 1.47 -13.53 20.28
CA ARG A 150 2.83 -13.80 19.77
C ARG A 150 3.00 -15.19 19.12
N ASP A 151 1.92 -15.75 18.59
CA ASP A 151 1.90 -16.99 17.81
C ASP A 151 1.16 -16.77 16.48
N TRP A 152 1.93 -16.78 15.39
CA TRP A 152 1.41 -16.64 14.03
C TRP A 152 0.41 -17.75 13.66
N LYS A 153 0.62 -19.00 14.10
CA LYS A 153 -0.34 -20.09 13.82
C LYS A 153 -1.68 -19.75 14.46
N ALA A 154 -1.69 -19.36 15.74
CA ALA A 154 -2.91 -18.94 16.43
C ALA A 154 -3.60 -17.76 15.72
N SER A 155 -2.85 -16.73 15.32
CA SER A 155 -3.43 -15.56 14.63
C SER A 155 -4.03 -15.92 13.26
N PHE A 156 -3.33 -16.72 12.45
CA PHE A 156 -3.87 -17.20 11.17
C PHE A 156 -5.09 -18.11 11.36
N PHE A 157 -5.09 -18.98 12.37
CA PHE A 157 -6.19 -19.90 12.67
C PHE A 157 -7.38 -19.23 13.37
N HIS A 158 -7.23 -17.99 13.86
CA HIS A 158 -8.36 -17.15 14.27
C HIS A 158 -9.04 -16.50 13.06
N VAL A 159 -8.27 -15.88 12.16
CA VAL A 159 -8.79 -14.95 11.13
C VAL A 159 -9.11 -15.62 9.79
N ILE A 160 -8.40 -16.68 9.40
CA ILE A 160 -8.59 -17.35 8.10
C ILE A 160 -9.59 -18.51 8.27
N PRO A 161 -10.78 -18.49 7.65
CA PRO A 161 -11.80 -19.52 7.86
C PRO A 161 -11.32 -20.93 7.48
N GLN A 162 -11.83 -21.96 8.16
CA GLN A 162 -11.44 -23.36 7.91
C GLN A 162 -11.52 -23.75 6.43
N ARG A 163 -12.55 -23.31 5.68
CA ARG A 163 -12.70 -23.60 4.23
C ARG A 163 -11.54 -23.12 3.33
N LYS A 164 -10.64 -22.26 3.83
CA LYS A 164 -9.45 -21.77 3.09
C LYS A 164 -8.14 -22.38 3.61
N ARG A 165 -8.20 -23.22 4.66
CA ARG A 165 -7.08 -24.04 5.15
C ARG A 165 -7.13 -25.37 4.39
N GLY A 166 -6.05 -25.74 3.70
CA GLY A 166 -5.95 -27.05 3.04
C GLY A 166 -5.86 -28.20 4.05
N GLU A 167 -5.87 -29.44 3.56
CA GLU A 167 -6.00 -30.70 4.30
C GLU A 167 -4.80 -31.09 5.20
N ALA A 168 -4.16 -30.12 5.86
CA ALA A 168 -2.96 -30.30 6.69
C ALA A 168 -3.26 -30.81 8.13
N GLU A 169 -4.51 -31.15 8.45
CA GLU A 169 -4.93 -31.58 9.80
C GLU A 169 -5.42 -33.03 9.82
N ALA A 170 -4.47 -33.97 9.86
CA ALA A 170 -4.75 -35.41 9.99
C ALA A 170 -3.71 -36.21 10.82
N ARG A 171 -3.01 -35.54 11.76
CA ARG A 171 -2.31 -36.10 12.94
C ARG A 171 -1.88 -34.96 13.88
N ASP A 172 -1.90 -35.27 15.18
CA ASP A 172 -1.51 -34.48 16.36
C ASP A 172 -2.16 -33.08 16.51
N ASP A 173 -2.75 -32.68 17.64
CA ASP A 173 -2.74 -33.27 18.98
C ASP A 173 -4.14 -33.33 19.63
N GLY A 174 -4.31 -34.28 20.56
CA GLY A 174 -5.58 -34.56 21.25
C GLY A 174 -5.92 -33.57 22.38
N ALA A 175 -6.13 -32.29 22.06
CA ALA A 175 -6.62 -31.28 23.00
C ALA A 175 -8.11 -30.99 22.79
N ASN A 176 -8.98 -31.56 23.64
CA ASN A 176 -10.41 -31.27 23.62
C ASN A 176 -10.71 -29.88 24.20
N VAL A 177 -10.58 -28.85 23.36
CA VAL A 177 -11.08 -27.50 23.65
C VAL A 177 -12.53 -27.42 23.19
N SER A 178 -13.45 -27.64 24.12
CA SER A 178 -14.85 -27.30 23.93
C SER A 178 -14.98 -25.77 23.88
N ILE A 179 -14.97 -25.21 22.66
CA ILE A 179 -15.41 -23.84 22.42
C ILE A 179 -16.92 -23.84 22.67
N ASN A 180 -17.38 -23.04 23.64
CA ASN A 180 -18.79 -22.74 23.81
C ASN A 180 -19.12 -21.60 22.85
N ASP A 181 -20.10 -21.77 21.97
CA ASP A 181 -20.58 -20.71 21.06
C ASP A 181 -21.47 -19.66 21.77
N ASP A 182 -21.18 -19.38 23.04
CA ASP A 182 -21.97 -18.56 23.99
C ASP A 182 -21.24 -17.26 24.38
N ASP A 183 -20.73 -16.52 23.38
CA ASP A 183 -20.33 -15.11 23.53
C ASP A 183 -20.76 -14.25 22.32
N ALA A 184 -21.94 -14.58 21.78
CA ALA A 184 -22.67 -13.74 20.83
C ALA A 184 -23.23 -12.52 21.57
N ALA A 185 -22.36 -11.54 21.85
CA ALA A 185 -22.70 -10.33 22.61
C ALA A 185 -23.95 -9.63 22.03
N GLU A 186 -25.03 -9.57 22.82
CA GLU A 186 -26.28 -8.94 22.41
C GLU A 186 -26.04 -7.46 22.04
N TRP A 187 -26.41 -7.09 20.82
CA TRP A 187 -26.31 -5.70 20.38
C TRP A 187 -27.36 -4.86 21.12
N PRO A 188 -27.00 -3.71 21.73
CA PRO A 188 -27.98 -2.80 22.29
C PRO A 188 -28.87 -2.24 21.18
N ALA A 189 -30.14 -2.64 21.17
CA ALA A 189 -31.05 -2.46 20.05
C ALA A 189 -31.68 -1.05 19.98
N ASP A 190 -30.85 0.00 19.89
CA ASP A 190 -31.30 1.35 19.49
C ASP A 190 -30.18 2.20 18.85
N GLU A 191 -29.99 2.06 17.53
CA GLU A 191 -29.76 3.17 16.57
C GLU A 191 -29.52 2.62 15.13
N GLY A 192 -30.38 2.98 14.17
CA GLY A 192 -29.95 3.20 12.77
C GLY A 192 -29.68 2.02 11.81
N ASP A 193 -30.60 1.05 11.70
CA ASP A 193 -30.87 0.17 10.52
C ASP A 193 -29.76 0.04 9.43
N LEU A 194 -28.66 -0.64 9.76
CA LEU A 194 -27.54 -0.93 8.81
C LEU A 194 -27.12 -2.41 8.75
N ALA A 195 -27.83 -3.30 9.44
CA ALA A 195 -27.44 -4.69 9.67
C ALA A 195 -28.33 -5.72 8.96
N LYS A 196 -28.66 -5.48 7.68
CA LYS A 196 -29.39 -6.42 6.81
C LYS A 196 -28.74 -6.46 5.43
N GLY A 197 -27.66 -7.24 5.32
CA GLY A 197 -26.85 -7.33 4.10
C GLY A 197 -25.48 -7.98 4.33
N PHE A 198 -25.43 -9.11 5.05
CA PHE A 198 -24.20 -9.89 5.20
C PHE A 198 -24.47 -11.40 5.22
N ASP A 199 -25.22 -11.85 4.21
CA ASP A 199 -25.35 -13.26 3.80
C ASP A 199 -25.66 -13.29 2.28
N GLU A 200 -24.97 -12.43 1.50
CA GLU A 200 -24.87 -12.61 0.05
C GLU A 200 -23.62 -13.45 -0.23
N GLU A 201 -23.86 -14.63 -0.79
CA GLU A 201 -22.83 -15.57 -1.23
C GLU A 201 -21.97 -14.89 -2.32
N VAL A 202 -20.69 -14.68 -2.02
CA VAL A 202 -19.73 -14.26 -3.04
C VAL A 202 -19.29 -15.53 -3.77
N ASP A 203 -19.95 -15.83 -4.89
CA ASP A 203 -19.57 -16.92 -5.78
C ASP A 203 -18.08 -16.81 -6.18
N ASP A 204 -17.28 -17.74 -5.67
CA ASP A 204 -15.84 -17.90 -5.93
C ASP A 204 -15.64 -18.84 -7.16
N ASP A 205 -16.24 -18.57 -8.34
CA ASP A 205 -15.98 -19.38 -9.56
C ASP A 205 -16.13 -18.67 -10.94
N ASP A 206 -15.54 -19.30 -11.96
CA ASP A 206 -15.56 -19.09 -13.43
C ASP A 206 -15.21 -17.69 -14.03
N GLY A 207 -14.14 -17.65 -14.84
CA GLY A 207 -13.79 -16.48 -15.67
C GLY A 207 -12.34 -16.40 -16.17
N ASP A 208 -11.84 -17.43 -16.86
CA ASP A 208 -10.51 -17.40 -17.50
C ASP A 208 -10.47 -16.41 -18.70
N ASP A 209 -9.74 -15.30 -18.54
CA ASP A 209 -9.27 -14.45 -19.65
C ASP A 209 -7.84 -14.87 -20.04
N GLU A 210 -7.67 -15.60 -21.15
CA GLU A 210 -6.34 -15.98 -21.66
C GLU A 210 -5.53 -14.77 -22.16
N GLU A 211 -4.23 -14.75 -21.85
CA GLU A 211 -3.31 -13.68 -22.23
C GLU A 211 -2.83 -13.83 -23.68
N LEU A 212 -3.46 -13.10 -24.62
CA LEU A 212 -3.02 -13.06 -26.03
C LEU A 212 -1.70 -12.28 -26.19
N GLN A 213 -0.58 -13.01 -26.09
CA GLN A 213 0.73 -12.55 -26.55
C GLN A 213 0.91 -12.87 -28.05
N GLU A 214 0.79 -11.88 -28.93
CA GLU A 214 1.30 -11.99 -30.31
C GLU A 214 2.64 -11.25 -30.45
N ALA A 215 3.71 -12.02 -30.68
CA ALA A 215 5.05 -11.51 -30.97
C ALA A 215 5.29 -11.40 -32.48
N GLU A 216 6.08 -10.41 -32.91
CA GLU A 216 6.41 -10.19 -34.33
C GLU A 216 7.13 -11.38 -34.97
N THR A 217 6.76 -11.72 -36.20
CA THR A 217 7.62 -12.52 -37.10
C THR A 217 7.61 -11.94 -38.52
N ASP A 218 8.80 -11.60 -39.02
CA ASP A 218 9.02 -10.97 -40.32
C ASP A 218 9.44 -11.99 -41.39
N VAL A 219 8.63 -12.18 -42.44
CA VAL A 219 8.98 -13.00 -43.62
C VAL A 219 8.42 -12.41 -44.92
N ALA A 220 9.28 -11.75 -45.70
CA ALA A 220 8.93 -11.22 -47.02
C ALA A 220 8.84 -12.30 -48.14
N LYS A 221 7.78 -12.23 -48.98
CA LYS A 221 7.67 -12.83 -50.34
C LYS A 221 6.51 -12.16 -51.10
N LYS A 222 6.72 -11.16 -51.97
CA LYS A 222 7.31 -11.19 -53.33
C LYS A 222 6.37 -11.76 -54.44
N LYS A 223 5.60 -10.86 -55.07
CA LYS A 223 5.07 -10.90 -56.46
C LYS A 223 5.35 -9.50 -57.03
N GLN A 224 6.29 -9.23 -57.95
CA GLN A 224 6.60 -9.75 -59.30
C GLN A 224 5.91 -8.94 -60.43
N CYS A 225 6.74 -8.24 -61.22
CA CYS A 225 6.44 -7.50 -62.47
C CYS A 225 5.50 -6.28 -62.29
N ILE A 226 5.62 -5.19 -63.07
CA ILE A 226 6.15 -5.02 -64.44
C ILE A 226 7.28 -3.97 -64.52
N ARG A 227 8.13 -4.06 -65.56
CA ARG A 227 9.15 -3.05 -65.95
C ARG A 227 8.65 -2.26 -67.16
N HIS A 228 8.82 -0.95 -67.16
CA HIS A 228 9.03 -0.14 -68.36
C HIS A 228 9.94 1.05 -68.02
N GLU A 229 10.59 1.63 -69.03
CA GLU A 229 11.77 2.48 -68.87
C GLU A 229 11.60 3.88 -69.48
N ASN A 230 12.57 4.75 -69.19
CA ASN A 230 12.77 6.13 -69.68
C ASN A 230 11.85 7.19 -69.02
N GLY A 231 12.31 8.42 -68.75
CA GLY A 231 13.67 8.97 -68.89
C GLY A 231 13.69 10.48 -68.59
N GLU A 232 14.89 11.05 -68.44
CA GLU A 232 15.21 12.51 -68.37
C GLU A 232 14.61 13.28 -67.14
N ALA A 233 15.28 14.08 -66.30
CA ALA A 233 16.62 14.70 -66.18
C ALA A 233 16.73 16.23 -66.42
N GLU A 234 16.38 17.02 -65.39
CA GLU A 234 16.91 18.36 -65.00
C GLU A 234 16.89 18.37 -63.44
N ASP A 235 17.81 18.89 -62.62
CA ASP A 235 18.68 20.10 -62.60
C ASP A 235 17.89 21.42 -62.42
N ALA A 236 18.25 22.41 -61.58
CA ALA A 236 19.48 22.63 -60.79
C ALA A 236 19.25 23.49 -59.52
N SER A 237 20.22 23.46 -58.58
CA SER A 237 20.61 24.58 -57.68
C SER A 237 19.62 24.99 -56.53
N MET A 238 19.97 25.68 -55.41
CA MET A 238 21.23 26.24 -54.85
C MET A 238 21.34 26.01 -53.31
N ARG A 239 22.50 26.35 -52.72
CA ARG A 239 22.84 26.55 -51.28
C ARG A 239 23.80 27.77 -51.18
N PRO A 240 24.19 28.29 -50.00
CA PRO A 240 23.45 28.65 -48.78
C PRO A 240 23.76 30.14 -48.40
N ALA A 241 24.09 30.46 -47.14
CA ALA A 241 24.64 31.74 -46.60
C ALA A 241 23.67 32.94 -46.55
N ASP A 242 23.82 34.03 -45.76
CA ASP A 242 24.56 34.40 -44.51
C ASP A 242 24.07 35.85 -44.14
N ASP A 243 24.21 36.51 -42.98
CA ASP A 243 24.66 36.27 -41.59
C ASP A 243 24.08 37.44 -40.71
N HIS A 244 24.40 37.52 -39.40
CA HIS A 244 24.51 38.70 -38.50
C HIS A 244 23.58 38.74 -37.26
N SER A 245 23.92 39.41 -36.14
CA SER A 245 25.22 39.69 -35.47
C SER A 245 24.97 40.45 -34.15
N SER A 246 25.88 40.28 -33.17
CA SER A 246 26.05 41.14 -31.96
C SER A 246 24.94 41.08 -30.88
N GLY A 247 25.25 41.16 -29.58
CA GLY A 247 26.57 41.30 -28.94
C GLY A 247 26.54 41.03 -27.44
N ALA A 248 27.73 40.90 -26.83
CA ALA A 248 27.91 40.51 -25.43
C ALA A 248 28.71 41.56 -24.64
N VAL A 249 28.56 41.56 -23.31
CA VAL A 249 29.59 41.98 -22.34
C VAL A 249 29.46 41.12 -21.08
N ALA A 250 30.54 40.96 -20.32
CA ALA A 250 30.57 40.18 -19.08
C ALA A 250 31.49 40.80 -18.00
N GLU A 251 31.42 40.20 -16.81
CA GLU A 251 32.50 40.08 -15.81
C GLU A 251 32.93 41.22 -14.86
N THR A 252 32.92 40.85 -13.56
CA THR A 252 33.97 41.04 -12.53
C THR A 252 33.90 42.09 -11.41
N LYS A 253 34.59 41.70 -10.32
CA LYS A 253 34.73 42.20 -8.94
C LYS A 253 35.99 43.12 -8.82
N PRO A 254 36.51 43.62 -7.65
CA PRO A 254 36.48 43.02 -6.30
C PRO A 254 36.44 44.03 -5.10
N THR A 255 36.94 43.56 -3.93
CA THR A 255 37.02 44.17 -2.58
C THR A 255 35.75 44.04 -1.72
N GLY A 256 35.79 44.06 -0.37
CA GLY A 256 36.95 44.15 0.54
C GLY A 256 36.64 43.74 2.00
N GLY A 257 37.62 43.88 2.90
CA GLY A 257 37.51 43.78 4.38
C GLY A 257 38.37 44.87 5.06
N PRO A 258 38.53 44.94 6.41
CA PRO A 258 38.44 43.85 7.39
C PRO A 258 37.67 44.15 8.72
N LEU A 259 37.72 43.18 9.63
CA LEU A 259 37.42 43.21 11.09
C LEU A 259 38.59 43.81 11.92
N PRO A 260 38.56 43.91 13.28
CA PRO A 260 37.46 43.83 14.28
C PRO A 260 37.45 45.03 15.28
N GLN A 261 36.53 45.04 16.26
CA GLN A 261 36.87 45.42 17.66
C GLN A 261 35.85 44.96 18.72
N THR A 262 36.25 45.04 20.00
CA THR A 262 35.60 44.47 21.19
C THR A 262 35.38 45.51 22.28
N GLU A 263 34.26 45.44 23.01
CA GLU A 263 34.05 45.91 24.40
C GLU A 263 32.65 45.40 24.84
N GLN A 264 32.26 45.25 26.10
CA GLN A 264 32.86 44.73 27.34
C GLN A 264 31.77 44.83 28.44
N SER A 265 31.74 43.87 29.37
CA SER A 265 31.45 44.07 30.80
C SER A 265 30.14 44.71 31.28
N LYS A 266 29.33 43.92 32.03
CA LYS A 266 29.14 44.18 33.48
C LYS A 266 28.53 43.01 34.27
N GLU A 267 28.88 42.94 35.55
CA GLU A 267 28.47 41.94 36.54
C GLU A 267 27.39 42.46 37.50
N SER A 268 26.59 41.54 38.04
CA SER A 268 26.02 41.54 39.41
C SER A 268 25.43 40.14 39.66
N ASN A 269 25.99 39.23 40.48
CA ASN A 269 26.27 39.23 41.93
C ASN A 269 25.05 39.46 42.84
N GLY A 270 24.91 38.57 43.84
CA GLY A 270 23.73 38.43 44.74
C GLY A 270 23.04 37.07 44.49
N ALA A 271 23.40 35.92 45.07
CA ALA A 271 23.96 35.54 46.40
C ALA A 271 22.89 35.20 47.46
N ASP A 272 23.10 34.04 48.09
CA ASP A 272 22.51 33.47 49.32
C ASP A 272 20.97 33.24 49.33
N ASP A 273 20.42 32.21 49.99
CA ASP A 273 20.96 31.19 50.92
C ASP A 273 20.27 29.83 50.66
#